data_AF-A0A6I5R267-F1
#
_entry.id   AF-A0A6I5R267-F1
#
_cell.length_a   1.000
_cell.length_b   1.000
_cell.length_c   1.000
_cell.angle_alpha   90.00
_cell.angle_beta   90.00
_cell.angle_gamma   90.00
#
_symmetry.space_group_name_H-M   'P 1'
#
loop_
_entity.id
_entity.type
_entity.pdbx_description
1 polymer ?
#
loop_
_entity_poly.entity_id
_entity_poly.type
_entity_poly.pdbx_seq_one_letter_code
_entity_poly.pdbx_strand_id
1 'polypeptide(L)'
;NEATTRLLLIDRILQLLGWELENFNPEHSLSNDPGFIDYLVSYDKEPQFVVEAKKRGTTFGHSLRVNLKKKSYKLNYIRTAFGPTVNEVIEQATRYSESICIPYAVVTNGVEWIVLQTIPFGTQKPEDLNCVYFGNILAPEAGFEFFWELLSKDSVLDGNLANYFSELNVEFSEFCRIPENELGEIEWTPEKEKSLYLQELYDYFLNEITDESRRLMLEHCFVSSDALDQYQGDLRRILRDSVPAYMADAEDLSPDDRRCFIPGGTGDKKGRVILVTGSVGCGKTTFVTKTLIEARSERRLESVFINLIDETKGDPDTFKKFLWDEVAKGWKERFPSAISSKVLKKTFSRQIKALREGPDEDLFDLDEAAFLKRRSELLNSLIDSPEDFLQASWDYYSRVEGKGIVVFLDNIDRASEEYQKLTYAFAHKLARKTGVTVIVTMREVTFFRGKEFGFLDVRSDDKVYYLRSPDLVQILSKRLQYAGVQVSSEGLAEGKKADY
;
A
#
# COMPACT_ATOMS: atom_id res chain seq x y z
N ASN A 1 -1.75 57.79 7.27
CA ASN A 1 -2.32 56.90 8.31
C ASN A 1 -2.11 55.46 7.82
N GLU A 2 -2.59 54.42 8.52
CA GLU A 2 -2.28 53.01 8.20
C GLU A 2 -2.93 52.58 6.87
N ALA A 3 -4.21 52.89 6.72
CA ALA A 3 -4.97 52.66 5.49
C ALA A 3 -4.32 53.29 4.26
N THR A 4 -3.74 54.49 4.37
CA THR A 4 -2.98 55.12 3.27
C THR A 4 -1.68 54.35 2.96
N THR A 5 -0.96 53.85 3.97
CA THR A 5 0.26 53.05 3.77
C THR A 5 -0.05 51.72 3.08
N ARG A 6 -1.14 51.07 3.49
CA ARG A 6 -1.68 49.86 2.87
C ARG A 6 -1.96 50.07 1.37
N LEU A 7 -2.86 51.00 1.06
CA LEU A 7 -3.32 51.27 -0.31
C LEU A 7 -2.22 51.81 -1.25
N LEU A 8 -1.41 52.78 -0.80
CA LEU A 8 -0.48 53.48 -1.70
C LEU A 8 0.86 52.76 -1.86
N LEU A 9 1.21 51.86 -0.95
CA LEU A 9 2.54 51.26 -0.90
C LEU A 9 2.48 49.74 -0.90
N ILE A 10 1.83 49.13 0.08
CA ILE A 10 1.84 47.66 0.25
C ILE A 10 1.10 46.98 -0.90
N ASP A 11 -0.10 47.45 -1.25
CA ASP A 11 -0.85 46.92 -2.40
C ASP A 11 -0.04 47.01 -3.69
N ARG A 12 0.68 48.13 -3.89
CA ARG A 12 1.52 48.33 -5.07
C ARG A 12 2.72 47.41 -5.10
N ILE A 13 3.34 47.14 -3.95
CA ILE A 13 4.47 46.21 -3.85
C ILE A 13 4.00 44.77 -4.10
N LEU A 14 2.87 44.35 -3.53
CA LEU A 14 2.29 43.03 -3.78
C LEU A 14 1.93 42.85 -5.26
N GLN A 15 1.35 43.88 -5.89
CA GLN A 15 1.09 43.90 -7.34
C GLN A 15 2.37 43.80 -8.16
N LEU A 16 3.43 44.52 -7.77
CA LEU A 16 4.72 44.42 -8.45
C LEU A 16 5.26 42.99 -8.36
N LEU A 17 5.16 42.33 -7.21
CA LEU A 17 5.52 40.93 -6.99
C LEU A 17 4.65 39.91 -7.77
N GLY A 18 3.69 40.37 -8.58
CA GLY A 18 2.86 39.53 -9.44
C GLY A 18 1.54 39.07 -8.79
N TRP A 19 1.24 39.50 -7.56
CA TRP A 19 -0.03 39.18 -6.91
C TRP A 19 -1.14 40.09 -7.41
N GLU A 20 -2.23 39.50 -7.89
CA GLU A 20 -3.41 40.24 -8.31
C GLU A 20 -4.24 40.70 -7.10
N LEU A 21 -5.10 41.71 -7.26
CA LEU A 21 -5.96 42.20 -6.18
C LEU A 21 -6.87 41.10 -5.60
N GLU A 22 -7.25 40.12 -6.42
CA GLU A 22 -8.03 38.96 -5.98
C GLU A 22 -7.21 37.98 -5.13
N ASN A 23 -5.88 38.02 -5.24
CA ASN A 23 -4.98 37.14 -4.52
C ASN A 23 -4.72 37.60 -3.09
N PHE A 24 -4.94 38.86 -2.74
CA PHE A 24 -4.80 39.34 -1.37
C PHE A 24 -6.10 39.98 -0.90
N ASN A 25 -6.76 39.35 0.07
CA ASN A 25 -7.99 39.89 0.62
C ASN A 25 -7.66 40.81 1.81
N PRO A 26 -7.92 42.13 1.71
CA PRO A 26 -7.77 43.02 2.85
C PRO A 26 -8.81 42.70 3.92
N GLU A 27 -8.41 42.74 5.20
CA GLU A 27 -9.31 42.60 6.35
C GLU A 27 -10.05 41.25 6.42
N HIS A 28 -9.32 40.14 6.28
CA HIS A 28 -9.89 38.80 6.46
C HIS A 28 -10.30 38.58 7.92
N SER A 29 -11.60 38.43 8.19
CA SER A 29 -12.14 38.15 9.52
C SER A 29 -11.84 36.71 9.93
N LEU A 30 -11.28 36.52 11.11
CA LEU A 30 -11.19 35.20 11.73
C LEU A 30 -12.52 34.87 12.41
N SER A 31 -13.00 33.62 12.24
CA SER A 31 -14.25 33.16 12.85
C SER A 31 -14.16 32.96 14.37
N ASN A 32 -12.94 32.82 14.90
CA ASN A 32 -12.68 32.39 16.28
C ASN A 32 -11.83 33.38 17.11
N ASP A 33 -11.39 34.52 16.55
CA ASP A 33 -10.57 35.54 17.23
C ASP A 33 -11.10 36.95 16.88
N PRO A 34 -11.30 37.89 17.84
CA PRO A 34 -11.75 39.26 17.58
C PRO A 34 -10.72 40.16 16.85
N GLY A 35 -10.05 39.64 15.82
CA GLY A 35 -9.04 40.33 15.02
C GLY A 35 -9.29 40.21 13.51
N PHE A 36 -8.78 41.18 12.76
CA PHE A 36 -8.76 41.18 11.29
C PHE A 36 -7.31 41.03 10.81
N ILE A 37 -7.09 40.11 9.87
CA ILE A 37 -5.81 39.97 9.18
C ILE A 37 -5.72 41.06 8.13
N ASP A 38 -4.64 41.83 8.12
CA ASP A 38 -4.49 42.96 7.20
C ASP A 38 -4.46 42.51 5.75
N TYR A 39 -3.65 41.50 5.43
CA TYR A 39 -3.70 40.80 4.14
C TYR A 39 -3.53 39.31 4.31
N LEU A 40 -4.43 38.55 3.70
CA LEU A 40 -4.24 37.13 3.46
C LEU A 40 -3.89 36.92 1.98
N VAL A 41 -2.63 36.58 1.69
CA VAL A 41 -2.18 36.31 0.32
C VAL A 41 -2.47 34.84 -0.01
N SER A 42 -3.16 34.61 -1.12
CA SER A 42 -3.70 33.32 -1.54
C SER A 42 -3.71 33.19 -3.06
N TYR A 43 -3.59 31.96 -3.55
CA TYR A 43 -3.73 31.63 -4.96
C TYR A 43 -4.65 30.42 -5.09
N ASP A 44 -5.63 30.48 -6.00
CA ASP A 44 -6.67 29.45 -6.16
C ASP A 44 -7.33 29.01 -4.85
N LYS A 45 -7.61 29.98 -3.96
CA LYS A 45 -8.17 29.80 -2.61
C LYS A 45 -7.26 29.08 -1.60
N GLU A 46 -6.03 28.74 -1.98
CA GLU A 46 -5.02 28.23 -1.07
C GLU A 46 -4.18 29.38 -0.51
N PRO A 47 -4.16 29.56 0.81
CA PRO A 47 -3.48 30.69 1.40
C PRO A 47 -1.98 30.40 1.57
N GLN A 48 -1.14 31.37 1.21
CA GLN A 48 0.31 31.22 1.05
C GLN A 48 1.10 31.84 2.22
N PHE A 49 0.75 33.08 2.57
CA PHE A 49 1.31 33.79 3.73
C PHE A 49 0.39 34.94 4.16
N VAL A 50 0.52 35.34 5.42
CA VAL A 50 -0.15 36.51 5.99
C VAL A 50 0.77 37.73 5.95
N VAL A 51 0.24 38.92 5.68
CA VAL A 51 0.95 40.18 5.84
C VAL A 51 0.29 41.02 6.93
N GLU A 52 1.04 41.41 7.94
CA GLU A 52 0.65 42.36 8.99
C GLU A 52 1.29 43.73 8.71
N ALA A 53 0.45 44.75 8.56
CA ALA A 53 0.81 46.03 7.98
C ALA A 53 0.62 47.18 8.96
N LYS A 54 1.70 47.88 9.32
CA LYS A 54 1.65 49.05 10.20
C LYS A 54 1.94 50.38 9.49
N LYS A 55 1.67 51.48 10.19
CA LYS A 55 1.95 52.86 9.72
C LYS A 55 3.46 53.06 9.49
N ARG A 56 3.78 53.77 8.40
CA ARG A 56 5.16 54.17 8.08
C ARG A 56 5.81 54.95 9.25
N GLY A 57 7.02 54.55 9.62
CA GLY A 57 7.92 55.28 10.52
C GLY A 57 7.83 54.99 12.03
N THR A 58 6.71 54.46 12.52
CA THR A 58 6.54 54.23 13.98
C THR A 58 6.99 52.84 14.43
N THR A 59 6.79 51.82 13.59
CA THR A 59 6.98 50.41 13.96
C THR A 59 8.43 49.98 14.04
N PHE A 60 9.23 50.35 13.04
CA PHE A 60 10.66 49.98 12.93
C PHE A 60 11.59 51.09 13.43
N GLY A 61 11.08 51.98 14.31
CA GLY A 61 11.63 53.27 14.72
C GLY A 61 13.13 53.49 14.49
N HIS A 62 13.46 54.44 13.60
CA HIS A 62 14.80 54.87 13.21
C HIS A 62 15.82 53.72 13.06
N SER A 63 15.77 53.07 11.89
CA SER A 63 16.83 52.22 11.31
C SER A 63 18.25 52.84 11.28
N LEU A 64 18.42 54.09 11.72
CA LEU A 64 19.71 54.78 11.86
C LEU A 64 20.64 54.17 12.93
N ARG A 65 20.18 53.26 13.80
CA ARG A 65 21.00 52.68 14.89
C ARG A 65 21.41 51.22 14.71
N VAL A 66 20.79 50.47 13.80
CA VAL A 66 21.05 49.04 13.64
C VAL A 66 21.69 48.77 12.29
N ASN A 67 23.03 48.66 12.27
CA ASN A 67 23.80 48.31 11.07
C ASN A 67 23.66 46.81 10.75
N LEU A 68 22.49 46.40 10.29
CA LEU A 68 22.20 45.03 9.85
C LEU A 68 22.80 44.82 8.45
N LYS A 69 23.91 44.09 8.38
CA LYS A 69 24.63 43.77 7.12
C LYS A 69 24.28 42.42 6.49
N LYS A 70 23.61 41.54 7.23
CA LYS A 70 23.19 40.20 6.78
C LYS A 70 21.73 40.27 6.33
N LYS A 71 21.29 39.29 5.54
CA LYS A 71 19.89 39.16 5.10
C LYS A 71 19.02 38.41 6.12
N SER A 72 19.60 37.44 6.82
CA SER A 72 18.92 36.60 7.80
C SER A 72 19.43 36.81 9.22
N TYR A 73 18.51 36.73 10.18
CA TYR A 73 18.75 36.96 11.61
C TYR A 73 17.88 36.07 12.46
N LYS A 74 18.39 35.63 13.62
CA LYS A 74 17.55 34.99 14.64
C LYS A 74 16.39 35.91 15.03
N LEU A 75 15.18 35.36 15.13
CA LEU A 75 13.97 36.11 15.45
C LEU A 75 14.09 36.82 16.80
N ASN A 76 14.65 36.15 17.81
CA ASN A 76 14.96 36.75 19.11
C ASN A 76 15.89 37.97 19.03
N TYR A 77 16.85 37.95 18.11
CA TYR A 77 17.73 39.10 17.88
C TYR A 77 16.94 40.28 17.28
N ILE A 78 16.06 40.04 16.30
CA ILE A 78 15.20 41.08 15.71
C ILE A 78 14.25 41.68 16.76
N ARG A 79 13.58 40.85 17.57
CA ARG A 79 12.71 41.30 18.67
C ARG A 79 13.47 42.22 19.64
N THR A 80 14.71 41.87 19.98
CA THR A 80 15.55 42.67 20.87
C THR A 80 16.06 43.95 20.21
N ALA A 81 16.49 43.89 18.94
CA ALA A 81 17.12 45.00 18.24
C ALA A 81 16.13 46.15 17.92
N PHE A 82 14.89 45.81 17.57
CA PHE A 82 13.85 46.79 17.24
C PHE A 82 12.91 47.13 18.42
N GLY A 83 12.94 46.33 19.49
CA GLY A 83 12.23 46.60 20.73
C GLY A 83 10.75 46.19 20.72
N PRO A 84 9.97 46.65 21.72
CA PRO A 84 8.64 46.11 22.02
C PRO A 84 7.62 46.33 20.88
N THR A 85 7.73 47.43 20.14
CA THR A 85 6.80 47.73 19.05
C THR A 85 6.86 46.69 17.94
N VAL A 86 8.04 46.27 17.48
CA VAL A 86 8.16 45.21 16.47
C VAL A 86 7.76 43.85 17.07
N ASN A 87 8.07 43.61 18.35
CA ASN A 87 7.71 42.38 19.04
C ASN A 87 6.19 42.14 19.03
N GLU A 88 5.39 43.17 19.35
CA GLU A 88 3.92 43.11 19.33
C GLU A 88 3.38 42.78 17.93
N VAL A 89 3.97 43.36 16.88
CA VAL A 89 3.53 43.12 15.49
C VAL A 89 3.89 41.71 15.02
N ILE A 90 5.08 41.22 15.37
CA ILE A 90 5.46 39.84 15.06
C ILE A 90 4.52 38.87 15.79
N GLU A 91 4.24 39.08 17.08
CA GLU A 91 3.28 38.24 17.82
C GLU A 91 1.89 38.24 17.17
N GLN A 92 1.42 39.40 16.72
CA GLN A 92 0.14 39.52 16.02
C GLN A 92 0.15 38.72 14.71
N ALA A 93 1.20 38.87 13.90
CA ALA A 93 1.34 38.14 12.63
C ALA A 93 1.46 36.63 12.85
N THR A 94 2.20 36.19 13.88
CA THR A 94 2.32 34.78 14.26
C THR A 94 0.96 34.19 14.65
N ARG A 95 0.19 34.85 15.52
CA ARG A 95 -1.15 34.37 15.93
C ARG A 95 -2.08 34.21 14.73
N TYR A 96 -2.06 35.16 13.81
CA TYR A 96 -2.85 35.07 12.58
C TYR A 96 -2.43 33.88 11.73
N SER A 97 -1.13 33.71 11.50
CA SER A 97 -0.56 32.58 10.76
C SER A 97 -0.96 31.22 11.36
N GLU A 98 -0.91 31.10 12.68
CA GLU A 98 -1.29 29.88 13.41
C GLU A 98 -2.79 29.61 13.30
N SER A 99 -3.64 30.63 13.41
CA SER A 99 -5.09 30.49 13.35
C SER A 99 -5.62 29.97 12.00
N ILE A 100 -4.87 30.22 10.92
CA ILE A 100 -5.17 29.79 9.55
C ILE A 100 -4.30 28.61 9.09
N CYS A 101 -3.46 28.06 9.98
CA CYS A 101 -2.56 26.93 9.71
C CYS A 101 -1.56 27.16 8.56
N ILE A 102 -1.03 28.39 8.42
CA ILE A 102 -0.01 28.72 7.42
C ILE A 102 1.32 28.95 8.11
N PRO A 103 2.44 28.44 7.58
CA PRO A 103 3.75 28.52 8.26
C PRO A 103 4.52 29.82 8.04
N TYR A 104 4.03 30.77 7.23
CA TYR A 104 4.76 31.99 6.87
C TYR A 104 3.96 33.26 7.15
N ALA A 105 4.65 34.26 7.70
CA ALA A 105 4.11 35.59 7.93
C ALA A 105 5.10 36.68 7.51
N VAL A 106 4.55 37.82 7.12
CA VAL A 106 5.29 39.00 6.67
C VAL A 106 4.86 40.18 7.52
N VAL A 107 5.83 40.92 8.06
CA VAL A 107 5.59 42.14 8.85
C VAL A 107 6.19 43.32 8.11
N THR A 108 5.38 44.37 7.90
CA THR A 108 5.83 45.52 7.12
C THR A 108 5.22 46.85 7.55
N ASN A 109 5.97 47.94 7.32
CA ASN A 109 5.45 49.32 7.32
C ASN A 109 5.33 49.90 5.90
N GLY A 110 5.39 49.00 4.91
CA GLY A 110 5.43 49.21 3.47
C GLY A 110 6.82 49.53 2.90
N VAL A 111 7.75 50.07 3.69
CA VAL A 111 9.13 50.33 3.25
C VAL A 111 10.10 49.26 3.76
N GLU A 112 9.91 48.83 4.99
CA GLU A 112 10.69 47.78 5.64
C GLU A 112 9.87 46.49 5.74
N TRP A 113 10.52 45.35 5.48
CA TRP A 113 9.87 44.06 5.37
C TRP A 113 10.65 43.00 6.15
N ILE A 114 9.95 42.27 7.01
CA ILE A 114 10.44 41.06 7.69
C ILE A 114 9.59 39.90 7.19
N VAL A 115 10.23 38.83 6.74
CA VAL A 115 9.58 37.55 6.42
C VAL A 115 10.01 36.54 7.47
N LEU A 116 9.06 35.86 8.08
CA LEU A 116 9.31 34.87 9.12
C LEU A 116 8.54 33.58 8.88
N GLN A 117 9.15 32.48 9.30
CA GLN A 117 8.47 31.22 9.52
C GLN A 117 7.87 31.23 10.93
N THR A 118 6.57 31.01 11.04
CA THR A 118 5.79 31.03 12.28
C THR A 118 5.62 29.64 12.86
N ILE A 119 5.50 28.62 12.00
CA ILE A 119 5.34 27.23 12.39
C ILE A 119 6.66 26.49 12.10
N PRO A 120 7.41 26.07 13.12
CA PRO A 120 8.69 25.38 12.95
C PRO A 120 8.50 23.96 12.41
N PHE A 121 9.50 23.47 11.67
CA PHE A 121 9.63 22.05 11.34
C PHE A 121 10.51 21.36 12.40
N GLY A 122 10.05 20.26 12.97
CA GLY A 122 10.82 19.48 13.95
C GLY A 122 10.69 20.01 15.39
N THR A 123 11.80 20.04 16.14
CA THR A 123 11.84 20.29 17.59
C THR A 123 12.21 21.71 17.99
N GLN A 124 12.44 22.61 17.03
CA GLN A 124 12.82 23.99 17.32
C GLN A 124 11.64 24.81 17.86
N LYS A 125 11.95 25.76 18.75
CA LYS A 125 10.97 26.76 19.20
C LYS A 125 10.84 27.86 18.14
N PRO A 126 9.64 28.43 17.92
CA PRO A 126 9.44 29.53 16.97
C PRO A 126 10.38 30.73 17.19
N GLU A 127 10.73 31.00 18.46
CA GLU A 127 11.61 32.10 18.88
C GLU A 127 13.07 31.95 18.41
N ASP A 128 13.51 30.70 18.21
CA ASP A 128 14.90 30.36 17.84
C ASP A 128 15.12 30.33 16.32
N LEU A 129 14.04 30.40 15.54
CA LEU A 129 14.07 30.44 14.08
C LEU A 129 14.76 31.70 13.57
N ASN A 130 15.40 31.57 12.41
CA ASN A 130 15.84 32.72 11.64
C ASN A 130 14.67 33.29 10.81
N CYS A 131 14.69 34.61 10.67
CA CYS A 131 13.82 35.39 9.79
C CYS A 131 14.68 36.20 8.82
N VAL A 132 14.05 36.70 7.76
CA VAL A 132 14.70 37.53 6.75
C VAL A 132 14.26 38.98 6.95
N TYR A 133 15.23 39.89 7.05
CA TYR A 133 14.98 41.33 7.11
C TYR A 133 15.55 42.04 5.88
N PHE A 134 14.69 42.68 5.11
CA PHE A 134 15.08 43.34 3.85
C PHE A 134 15.49 44.79 4.01
N GLY A 135 15.35 45.38 5.20
CA GLY A 135 15.57 46.82 5.38
C GLY A 135 14.62 47.63 4.49
N ASN A 136 15.02 48.86 4.19
CA ASN A 136 14.25 49.73 3.30
C ASN A 136 14.38 49.24 1.85
N ILE A 137 13.34 48.57 1.33
CA ILE A 137 13.34 47.99 -0.03
C ILE A 137 13.36 49.03 -1.15
N LEU A 138 13.11 50.31 -0.84
CA LEU A 138 13.16 51.43 -1.78
C LEU A 138 14.56 52.06 -1.84
N ALA A 139 15.50 51.63 -1.00
CA ALA A 139 16.88 52.08 -1.07
C ALA A 139 17.61 51.41 -2.25
N PRO A 140 18.52 52.12 -2.95
CA PRO A 140 19.28 51.56 -4.08
C PRO A 140 20.05 50.28 -3.72
N GLU A 141 20.47 50.14 -2.46
CA GLU A 141 21.27 49.04 -1.96
C GLU A 141 20.46 47.83 -1.48
N ALA A 142 19.12 47.87 -1.55
CA ALA A 142 18.24 46.93 -0.85
C ALA A 142 18.14 45.52 -1.44
N GLY A 143 18.84 45.23 -2.54
CA GLY A 143 18.89 43.89 -3.14
C GLY A 143 17.50 43.35 -3.49
N PHE A 144 16.70 44.14 -4.21
CA PHE A 144 15.32 43.83 -4.60
C PHE A 144 15.17 42.47 -5.31
N GLU A 145 16.21 42.01 -6.01
CA GLU A 145 16.27 40.67 -6.61
C GLU A 145 15.93 39.57 -5.60
N PHE A 146 16.54 39.59 -4.42
CA PHE A 146 16.28 38.58 -3.39
C PHE A 146 14.88 38.74 -2.75
N PHE A 147 14.38 39.97 -2.67
CA PHE A 147 13.01 40.22 -2.22
C PHE A 147 11.99 39.64 -3.22
N TRP A 148 12.26 39.80 -4.51
CA TRP A 148 11.48 39.21 -5.60
C TRP A 148 11.56 37.69 -5.58
N GLU A 149 12.76 37.12 -5.49
CA GLU A 149 12.96 35.67 -5.41
C GLU A 149 12.21 35.05 -4.24
N LEU A 150 12.06 35.74 -3.10
CA LEU A 150 11.40 35.14 -1.94
C LEU A 150 9.87 35.29 -1.95
N LEU A 151 9.33 36.42 -2.43
CA LEU A 151 7.91 36.78 -2.27
C LEU A 151 7.12 36.96 -3.58
N SER A 152 7.76 36.87 -4.75
CA SER A 152 7.01 36.92 -6.02
C SER A 152 6.06 35.74 -6.16
N LYS A 153 4.94 35.97 -6.83
CA LYS A 153 3.88 34.97 -7.03
C LYS A 153 4.44 33.68 -7.61
N ASP A 154 5.16 33.76 -8.72
CA ASP A 154 5.71 32.58 -9.40
C ASP A 154 6.66 31.80 -8.48
N SER A 155 7.53 32.50 -7.76
CA SER A 155 8.51 31.86 -6.88
C SER A 155 7.88 31.19 -5.64
N VAL A 156 6.85 31.81 -5.07
CA VAL A 156 6.10 31.21 -3.95
C VAL A 156 5.35 29.97 -4.41
N LEU A 157 4.73 30.01 -5.61
CA LEU A 157 4.02 28.86 -6.19
C LEU A 157 4.98 27.71 -6.57
N ASP A 158 6.21 28.02 -6.98
CA ASP A 158 7.28 27.04 -7.22
C ASP A 158 7.86 26.45 -5.90
N GLY A 159 7.36 26.88 -4.74
CA GLY A 159 7.75 26.37 -3.43
C GLY A 159 9.06 26.95 -2.89
N ASN A 160 9.63 27.98 -3.52
CA ASN A 160 10.92 28.55 -3.14
C ASN A 160 10.91 29.12 -1.72
N LEU A 161 9.81 29.77 -1.31
CA LEU A 161 9.64 30.29 0.06
C LEU A 161 9.80 29.17 1.10
N ALA A 162 9.19 28.01 0.85
CA ALA A 162 9.27 26.87 1.74
C ALA A 162 10.64 26.22 1.75
N ASN A 163 11.25 26.04 0.58
CA ASN A 163 12.60 25.49 0.46
C ASN A 163 13.63 26.39 1.17
N TYR A 164 13.54 27.71 0.98
CA TYR A 164 14.44 28.67 1.59
C TYR A 164 14.37 28.63 3.12
N PHE A 165 13.17 28.66 3.70
CA PHE A 165 13.02 28.60 5.16
C PHE A 165 13.38 27.22 5.72
N SER A 166 13.13 26.14 4.97
CA SER A 166 13.61 24.81 5.34
C SER A 166 15.14 24.80 5.43
N GLU A 167 15.86 25.27 4.42
CA GLU A 167 17.33 25.34 4.48
C GLU A 167 17.84 26.29 5.57
N LEU A 168 17.18 27.43 5.75
CA LEU A 168 17.59 28.45 6.72
C LEU A 168 17.39 28.01 8.18
N ASN A 169 16.34 27.24 8.46
CA ASN A 169 15.93 26.86 9.82
C ASN A 169 16.11 25.37 10.12
N VAL A 170 16.71 24.58 9.24
CA VAL A 170 17.10 23.21 9.58
C VAL A 170 18.23 23.24 10.61
N GLU A 171 17.98 22.66 11.79
CA GLU A 171 19.04 22.12 12.63
C GLU A 171 19.36 20.74 12.12
N PHE A 172 20.54 20.59 11.54
CA PHE A 172 21.16 19.28 11.48
C PHE A 172 21.48 18.86 12.91
N SER A 173 21.15 17.62 13.29
CA SER A 173 21.66 17.03 14.52
C SER A 173 23.17 17.27 14.60
N GLU A 174 23.69 17.74 15.75
CA GLU A 174 25.15 17.84 16.01
C GLU A 174 25.87 16.52 15.70
N PHE A 175 25.10 15.44 15.64
CA PHE A 175 25.53 14.10 15.36
C PHE A 175 24.64 13.46 14.29
N CYS A 176 25.04 13.58 13.02
CA CYS A 176 24.54 12.72 11.95
C CYS A 176 25.60 11.67 11.66
N ARG A 177 25.67 10.62 12.50
CA ARG A 177 26.51 9.46 12.18
C ARG A 177 25.76 8.56 11.23
N ILE A 178 26.23 8.53 9.98
CA ILE A 178 25.89 7.45 9.06
C ILE A 178 26.80 6.29 9.46
N PRO A 179 26.26 5.13 9.91
CA PRO A 179 27.06 4.01 10.40
C PRO A 179 28.20 3.60 9.44
N GLU A 180 27.96 3.76 8.14
CA GLU A 180 28.88 3.47 7.05
C GLU A 180 30.19 4.28 7.09
N ASN A 181 30.19 5.50 7.64
CA ASN A 181 31.37 6.38 7.70
C ASN A 181 32.32 6.04 8.86
N GLU A 182 31.85 5.36 9.92
CA GLU A 182 32.68 4.99 11.08
C GLU A 182 33.03 3.50 11.14
N LEU A 183 32.21 2.64 10.55
CA LEU A 183 32.39 1.19 10.63
C LEU A 183 33.45 0.64 9.66
N GLY A 184 34.06 1.49 8.83
CA GLY A 184 34.90 1.06 7.70
C GLY A 184 34.11 0.19 6.72
N GLU A 185 34.78 -0.42 5.75
CA GLU A 185 34.18 -1.56 5.04
C GLU A 185 33.98 -2.67 6.07
N ILE A 186 32.74 -2.90 6.48
CA ILE A 186 32.39 -4.05 7.32
C ILE A 186 32.62 -5.30 6.46
N GLU A 187 33.84 -5.83 6.52
CA GLU A 187 34.10 -7.18 6.04
C GLU A 187 33.47 -8.13 7.04
N TRP A 188 32.27 -8.62 6.69
CA TRP A 188 31.74 -9.82 7.29
C TRP A 188 32.80 -10.90 7.12
N THR A 189 33.45 -11.27 8.23
CA THR A 189 34.33 -12.44 8.30
C THR A 189 33.46 -13.61 8.75
N PRO A 190 32.81 -14.34 7.83
CA PRO A 190 32.16 -15.57 8.21
C PRO A 190 33.27 -16.51 8.71
N GLU A 191 33.22 -16.91 9.98
CA GLU A 191 33.90 -18.14 10.41
C GLU A 191 33.33 -19.26 9.52
N LYS A 192 34.04 -19.61 8.45
CA LYS A 192 33.51 -20.41 7.34
C LYS A 192 32.96 -21.76 7.77
N GLU A 193 33.49 -22.37 8.84
CA GLU A 193 33.09 -23.72 9.26
C GLU A 193 31.94 -23.75 10.29
N LYS A 194 31.92 -22.83 11.27
CA LYS A 194 30.82 -22.75 12.25
C LYS A 194 29.58 -22.05 11.70
N SER A 195 29.75 -21.17 10.71
CA SER A 195 28.64 -20.45 10.08
C SER A 195 27.80 -21.33 9.16
N LEU A 196 28.35 -22.37 8.53
CA LEU A 196 27.60 -23.24 7.61
C LEU A 196 26.47 -23.98 8.31
N TYR A 197 26.74 -24.67 9.42
CA TYR A 197 25.69 -25.41 10.16
C TYR A 197 24.64 -24.47 10.78
N LEU A 198 25.07 -23.29 11.26
CA LEU A 198 24.14 -22.28 11.77
C LEU A 198 23.30 -21.66 10.65
N GLN A 199 23.88 -21.46 9.46
CA GLN A 199 23.15 -21.02 8.27
C GLN A 199 22.16 -22.08 7.80
N GLU A 200 22.54 -23.36 7.75
CA GLU A 200 21.62 -24.45 7.43
C GLU A 200 20.46 -24.53 8.42
N LEU A 201 20.73 -24.41 9.72
CA LEU A 201 19.71 -24.39 10.77
C LEU A 201 18.80 -23.15 10.61
N TYR A 202 19.39 -21.99 10.40
CA TYR A 202 18.65 -20.74 10.15
C TYR A 202 17.75 -20.90 8.90
N ASP A 203 18.32 -21.38 7.79
CA ASP A 203 17.61 -21.52 6.53
C ASP A 203 16.52 -22.58 6.58
N TYR A 204 16.72 -23.63 7.37
CA TYR A 204 15.72 -24.67 7.55
C TYR A 204 14.60 -24.22 8.49
N PHE A 205 14.94 -23.68 9.66
CA PHE A 205 13.96 -23.43 10.74
C PHE A 205 13.39 -22.00 10.77
N LEU A 206 14.12 -21.00 10.26
CA LEU A 206 13.75 -19.58 10.36
C LEU A 206 13.25 -18.96 9.04
N ASN A 207 13.49 -19.62 7.89
CA ASN A 207 12.87 -19.21 6.61
C ASN A 207 11.41 -19.68 6.48
N GLU A 208 10.91 -19.74 5.24
CA GLU A 208 9.53 -20.04 4.90
C GLU A 208 9.13 -21.48 5.27
N ILE A 209 7.92 -21.61 5.82
CA ILE A 209 7.35 -22.88 6.34
C ILE A 209 6.06 -23.29 5.61
N THR A 210 5.83 -22.72 4.43
CA THR A 210 4.60 -22.90 3.63
C THR A 210 4.65 -24.11 2.70
N ASP A 211 5.80 -24.79 2.60
CA ASP A 211 5.94 -26.00 1.79
C ASP A 211 5.07 -27.15 2.34
N GLU A 212 4.35 -27.85 1.45
CA GLU A 212 3.59 -29.07 1.78
C GLU A 212 4.48 -30.14 2.44
N SER A 213 5.76 -30.21 2.08
CA SER A 213 6.73 -31.15 2.69
C SER A 213 6.99 -30.85 4.18
N ARG A 214 6.77 -29.62 4.62
CA ARG A 214 7.04 -29.11 5.97
C ARG A 214 5.79 -28.99 6.83
N ARG A 215 4.73 -29.75 6.52
CA ARG A 215 3.43 -29.69 7.23
C ARG A 215 3.54 -29.77 8.76
N LEU A 216 4.35 -30.69 9.29
CA LEU A 216 4.54 -30.83 10.73
C LEU A 216 5.16 -29.57 11.35
N MET A 217 6.14 -28.99 10.69
CA MET A 217 6.76 -27.74 11.12
C MET A 217 5.75 -26.59 11.08
N LEU A 218 4.92 -26.51 10.05
CA LEU A 218 3.85 -25.53 9.96
C LEU A 218 2.85 -25.68 11.12
N GLU A 219 2.39 -26.89 11.42
CA GLU A 219 1.45 -27.17 12.51
C GLU A 219 2.04 -26.79 13.88
N HIS A 220 3.30 -27.15 14.15
CA HIS A 220 3.95 -26.87 15.43
C HIS A 220 4.35 -25.41 15.61
N CYS A 221 4.90 -24.77 14.56
CA CYS A 221 5.47 -23.43 14.64
C CYS A 221 4.45 -22.31 14.41
N PHE A 222 3.22 -22.63 14.01
CA PHE A 222 2.18 -21.62 13.82
C PHE A 222 1.73 -21.03 15.17
N VAL A 223 1.76 -19.69 15.26
CA VAL A 223 1.27 -18.97 16.44
C VAL A 223 -0.19 -18.59 16.21
N SER A 224 -1.09 -19.23 16.97
CA SER A 224 -2.52 -18.94 16.93
C SER A 224 -2.89 -17.75 17.84
N SER A 225 -4.05 -17.17 17.57
CA SER A 225 -4.73 -16.20 18.44
C SER A 225 -6.23 -16.37 18.26
N ASP A 226 -7.06 -15.98 19.23
CA ASP A 226 -8.51 -16.18 19.17
C ASP A 226 -9.14 -15.63 17.87
N ALA A 227 -8.75 -14.42 17.46
CA ALA A 227 -9.24 -13.81 16.23
C ALA A 227 -8.78 -14.57 14.99
N LEU A 228 -7.54 -15.06 15.00
CA LEU A 228 -6.99 -15.79 13.88
C LEU A 228 -7.61 -17.19 13.77
N ASP A 229 -7.88 -17.87 14.88
CA ASP A 229 -8.57 -19.16 14.91
C ASP A 229 -10.02 -19.03 14.45
N GLN A 230 -10.70 -17.93 14.80
CA GLN A 230 -12.01 -17.58 14.24
C GLN A 230 -11.95 -17.42 12.72
N TYR A 231 -10.98 -16.66 12.21
CA TYR A 231 -10.79 -16.50 10.76
C TYR A 231 -10.44 -17.82 10.06
N GLN A 232 -9.64 -18.70 10.68
CA GLN A 232 -9.38 -20.04 10.15
C GLN A 232 -10.67 -20.85 10.09
N GLY A 233 -11.47 -20.85 11.16
CA GLY A 233 -12.77 -21.54 11.19
C GLY A 233 -13.73 -21.04 10.12
N ASP A 234 -13.88 -19.73 9.97
CA ASP A 234 -14.75 -19.11 8.97
C ASP A 234 -14.28 -19.38 7.54
N LEU A 235 -12.97 -19.27 7.28
CA LEU A 235 -12.41 -19.61 5.98
C LEU A 235 -12.62 -21.09 5.67
N ARG A 236 -12.42 -22.00 6.63
CA ARG A 236 -12.69 -23.44 6.44
C ARG A 236 -14.16 -23.71 6.15
N ARG A 237 -15.09 -23.04 6.82
CA ARG A 237 -16.53 -23.13 6.51
C ARG A 237 -16.84 -22.69 5.08
N ILE A 238 -16.30 -21.55 4.64
CA ILE A 238 -16.46 -21.07 3.26
C ILE A 238 -15.91 -22.08 2.25
N LEU A 239 -14.72 -22.62 2.53
CA LEU A 239 -14.09 -23.62 1.67
C LEU A 239 -14.90 -24.93 1.62
N ARG A 240 -15.61 -25.30 2.71
CA ARG A 240 -16.51 -26.46 2.74
C ARG A 240 -17.77 -26.25 1.90
N ASP A 241 -18.34 -25.04 1.93
CA ASP A 241 -19.55 -24.67 1.17
C ASP A 241 -19.30 -24.50 -0.34
N SER A 242 -18.03 -24.43 -0.75
CA SER A 242 -17.66 -24.29 -2.17
C SER A 242 -17.75 -25.59 -2.98
N VAL A 243 -18.03 -26.73 -2.32
CA VAL A 243 -18.29 -28.01 -2.97
C VAL A 243 -19.78 -28.11 -3.34
N PRO A 244 -20.17 -28.46 -4.58
CA PRO A 244 -21.57 -28.59 -4.96
C PRO A 244 -22.30 -29.62 -4.07
N ALA A 245 -23.42 -29.22 -3.47
CA ALA A 245 -24.26 -30.04 -2.57
C ALA A 245 -25.00 -31.20 -3.25
N TYR A 246 -24.50 -31.71 -4.38
CA TYR A 246 -25.10 -32.81 -5.15
C TYR A 246 -24.58 -34.20 -4.74
N MET A 247 -23.68 -34.30 -3.76
CA MET A 247 -23.27 -35.57 -3.15
C MET A 247 -23.79 -35.62 -1.70
N ALA A 248 -24.69 -36.58 -1.44
CA ALA A 248 -25.38 -36.90 -0.19
C ALA A 248 -24.43 -37.05 1.04
N ASP A 249 -24.83 -36.97 2.31
CA ASP A 249 -26.11 -37.13 3.00
C ASP A 249 -26.36 -35.96 3.98
N ALA A 250 -27.64 -35.68 4.26
CA ALA A 250 -28.04 -34.74 5.30
C ALA A 250 -27.68 -35.30 6.68
N GLU A 251 -26.49 -34.97 7.20
CA GLU A 251 -26.29 -34.97 8.65
C GLU A 251 -26.86 -33.67 9.22
N ASP A 252 -27.90 -33.84 10.03
CA ASP A 252 -28.55 -32.80 10.82
C ASP A 252 -27.52 -31.96 11.59
N LEU A 253 -27.36 -30.69 11.18
CA LEU A 253 -26.73 -29.68 12.03
C LEU A 253 -27.73 -29.31 13.13
N SER A 254 -27.35 -29.55 14.38
CA SER A 254 -28.18 -29.31 15.56
C SER A 254 -28.65 -27.84 15.67
N PRO A 255 -29.84 -27.56 16.22
CA PRO A 255 -30.50 -26.24 16.15
C PRO A 255 -29.86 -25.09 16.96
N ASP A 256 -28.70 -25.28 17.58
CA ASP A 256 -28.08 -24.31 18.50
C ASP A 256 -27.07 -23.34 17.84
N ASP A 257 -26.77 -23.48 16.55
CA ASP A 257 -25.92 -22.54 15.79
C ASP A 257 -26.68 -21.25 15.35
N ARG A 258 -27.51 -20.71 16.26
CA ARG A 258 -28.23 -19.45 16.05
C ARG A 258 -27.35 -18.25 16.39
N ARG A 259 -26.41 -17.93 15.49
CA ARG A 259 -25.92 -16.56 15.24
C ARG A 259 -25.00 -16.50 14.03
N CYS A 260 -25.57 -16.63 12.83
CA CYS A 260 -24.95 -16.06 11.63
C CYS A 260 -26.05 -15.60 10.67
N PHE A 261 -26.19 -14.27 10.53
CA PHE A 261 -26.99 -13.67 9.48
C PHE A 261 -26.36 -14.01 8.13
N ILE A 262 -26.82 -15.08 7.50
CA ILE A 262 -26.71 -15.28 6.06
C ILE A 262 -28.04 -14.81 5.49
N PRO A 263 -28.12 -13.65 4.81
CA PRO A 263 -29.26 -13.39 3.97
C PRO A 263 -29.18 -14.37 2.79
N GLY A 264 -30.12 -15.31 2.75
CA GLY A 264 -30.45 -16.07 1.55
C GLY A 264 -29.68 -17.37 1.35
N GLY A 265 -30.30 -18.46 1.81
CA GLY A 265 -30.15 -19.72 1.12
C GLY A 265 -30.69 -19.60 -0.30
N THR A 266 -29.79 -19.57 -1.26
CA THR A 266 -30.04 -19.90 -2.66
C THR A 266 -28.80 -20.62 -3.16
N GLY A 267 -28.96 -21.78 -3.78
CA GLY A 267 -27.89 -22.57 -4.41
C GLY A 267 -27.26 -21.89 -5.63
N ASP A 268 -26.82 -20.65 -5.46
CA ASP A 268 -26.20 -19.83 -6.47
C ASP A 268 -24.70 -20.15 -6.54
N LYS A 269 -24.31 -20.70 -7.68
CA LYS A 269 -22.94 -20.98 -8.14
C LYS A 269 -22.11 -19.71 -8.34
N LYS A 270 -22.08 -18.79 -7.36
CA LYS A 270 -21.26 -17.59 -7.45
C LYS A 270 -19.91 -17.89 -6.81
N GLY A 271 -18.88 -17.95 -7.66
CA GLY A 271 -17.50 -18.00 -7.17
C GLY A 271 -17.25 -16.80 -6.25
N ARG A 272 -16.39 -17.01 -5.26
CA ARG A 272 -16.19 -16.07 -4.15
C ARG A 272 -14.78 -15.50 -4.21
N VAL A 273 -14.64 -14.23 -3.84
CA VAL A 273 -13.32 -13.61 -3.66
C VAL A 273 -13.11 -13.34 -2.18
N ILE A 274 -11.97 -13.76 -1.66
CA ILE A 274 -11.57 -13.60 -0.27
C ILE A 274 -10.29 -12.77 -0.24
N LEU A 275 -10.32 -11.65 0.46
CA LEU A 275 -9.19 -10.77 0.67
C LEU A 275 -8.54 -11.06 2.03
N VAL A 276 -7.24 -11.28 2.04
CA VAL A 276 -6.44 -11.42 3.26
C VAL A 276 -5.46 -10.27 3.33
N THR A 277 -5.69 -9.34 4.25
CA THR A 277 -4.94 -8.09 4.38
C THR A 277 -4.17 -8.05 5.71
N GLY A 278 -3.05 -7.32 5.73
CA GLY A 278 -2.22 -7.14 6.92
C GLY A 278 -0.84 -6.59 6.60
N SER A 279 -0.10 -6.21 7.63
CA SER A 279 1.26 -5.67 7.54
C SER A 279 2.27 -6.63 6.90
N VAL A 280 3.47 -6.13 6.58
CA VAL A 280 4.57 -6.98 6.10
C VAL A 280 4.99 -7.93 7.20
N GLY A 281 5.15 -9.22 6.88
CA GLY A 281 5.58 -10.22 7.85
C GLY A 281 4.51 -10.72 8.82
N CYS A 282 3.24 -10.30 8.70
CA CYS A 282 2.18 -10.81 9.59
C CYS A 282 1.73 -12.26 9.32
N GLY A 283 2.33 -12.94 8.34
CA GLY A 283 2.06 -14.36 8.06
C GLY A 283 0.85 -14.65 7.17
N LYS A 284 0.48 -13.74 6.25
CA LYS A 284 -0.63 -13.93 5.28
C LYS A 284 -0.54 -15.26 4.51
N THR A 285 0.59 -15.51 3.86
CA THR A 285 0.85 -16.76 3.12
C THR A 285 0.76 -17.96 4.06
N THR A 286 1.41 -17.90 5.23
CA THR A 286 1.38 -18.96 6.24
C THR A 286 -0.04 -19.28 6.71
N PHE A 287 -0.87 -18.26 6.97
CA PHE A 287 -2.26 -18.41 7.39
C PHE A 287 -3.10 -19.11 6.32
N VAL A 288 -3.03 -18.65 5.06
CA VAL A 288 -3.80 -19.22 3.96
C VAL A 288 -3.35 -20.66 3.70
N THR A 289 -2.05 -20.89 3.60
CA THR A 289 -1.48 -22.21 3.32
C THR A 289 -1.85 -23.22 4.41
N LYS A 290 -1.70 -22.85 5.70
CA LYS A 290 -2.13 -23.70 6.82
C LYS A 290 -3.61 -24.07 6.67
N THR A 291 -4.46 -23.07 6.40
CA THR A 291 -5.90 -23.27 6.28
C THR A 291 -6.27 -24.19 5.10
N LEU A 292 -5.57 -24.07 3.96
CA LEU A 292 -5.79 -24.92 2.79
C LEU A 292 -5.35 -26.36 3.03
N ILE A 293 -4.18 -26.57 3.66
CA ILE A 293 -3.66 -27.90 4.02
C ILE A 293 -4.65 -28.62 4.96
N GLU A 294 -5.14 -27.88 5.95
CA GLU A 294 -6.11 -28.31 6.93
C GLU A 294 -7.50 -28.61 6.32
N ALA A 295 -7.97 -27.78 5.40
CA ALA A 295 -9.23 -28.00 4.69
C ALA A 295 -9.15 -29.20 3.72
N ARG A 296 -7.99 -29.42 3.09
CA ARG A 296 -7.75 -30.58 2.22
C ARG A 296 -7.74 -31.89 2.99
N SER A 297 -7.24 -31.92 4.22
CA SER A 297 -7.33 -33.15 5.04
C SER A 297 -8.76 -33.53 5.40
N GLU A 298 -9.69 -32.58 5.39
CA GLU A 298 -11.09 -32.82 5.77
C GLU A 298 -12.00 -33.13 4.58
N ARG A 299 -11.69 -32.67 3.36
CA ARG A 299 -12.51 -32.85 2.15
C ARG A 299 -11.68 -32.88 0.86
N ARG A 300 -12.31 -33.27 -0.25
CA ARG A 300 -11.74 -33.21 -1.61
C ARG A 300 -11.62 -31.77 -2.12
N LEU A 301 -10.64 -31.03 -1.59
CA LEU A 301 -10.33 -29.65 -1.96
C LEU A 301 -8.98 -29.60 -2.69
N GLU A 302 -8.96 -29.00 -3.87
CA GLU A 302 -7.76 -28.77 -4.64
C GLU A 302 -7.43 -27.29 -4.71
N SER A 303 -6.14 -26.96 -4.64
CA SER A 303 -5.67 -25.58 -4.61
C SER A 303 -4.60 -25.33 -5.66
N VAL A 304 -4.70 -24.20 -6.36
CA VAL A 304 -3.63 -23.68 -7.24
C VAL A 304 -3.03 -22.46 -6.56
N PHE A 305 -1.72 -22.50 -6.32
CA PHE A 305 -0.98 -21.39 -5.70
C PHE A 305 -0.19 -20.64 -6.78
N ILE A 306 -0.40 -19.33 -6.86
CA ILE A 306 0.30 -18.44 -7.80
C ILE A 306 0.95 -17.32 -6.98
N ASN A 307 2.27 -17.21 -7.09
CA ASN A 307 3.05 -16.22 -6.38
C ASN A 307 3.52 -15.12 -7.36
N LEU A 308 2.99 -13.91 -7.21
CA LEU A 308 3.19 -12.82 -8.17
C LEU A 308 4.39 -11.91 -7.84
N ILE A 309 5.38 -12.40 -7.08
CA ILE A 309 6.49 -11.61 -6.52
C ILE A 309 7.34 -10.87 -7.58
N ASP A 310 7.49 -11.40 -8.79
CA ASP A 310 8.42 -10.90 -9.82
C ASP A 310 7.75 -10.55 -11.18
N GLU A 311 6.42 -10.51 -11.25
CA GLU A 311 5.68 -10.69 -12.51
C GLU A 311 5.03 -9.41 -13.08
N THR A 312 5.77 -8.30 -13.15
CA THR A 312 5.16 -6.97 -13.39
C THR A 312 5.62 -6.28 -14.68
N LYS A 313 5.98 -7.04 -15.71
CA LYS A 313 6.50 -6.48 -16.98
C LYS A 313 5.49 -6.68 -18.11
N GLY A 314 5.13 -5.61 -18.80
CA GLY A 314 4.29 -5.65 -19.99
C GLY A 314 3.33 -4.47 -20.08
N ASP A 315 2.39 -4.55 -21.02
CA ASP A 315 1.18 -3.74 -21.02
C ASP A 315 0.04 -4.45 -20.25
N PRO A 316 -1.01 -3.71 -19.83
CA PRO A 316 -2.16 -4.27 -19.10
C PRO A 316 -2.85 -5.49 -19.72
N ASP A 317 -2.94 -5.55 -21.05
CA ASP A 317 -3.66 -6.63 -21.73
C ASP A 317 -2.80 -7.90 -21.80
N THR A 318 -1.49 -7.73 -22.04
CA THR A 318 -0.52 -8.83 -21.91
C THR A 318 -0.51 -9.40 -20.49
N PHE A 319 -0.59 -8.56 -19.46
CA PHE A 319 -0.63 -9.01 -18.07
C PHE A 319 -1.92 -9.80 -17.74
N LYS A 320 -3.09 -9.37 -18.24
CA LYS A 320 -4.33 -10.15 -18.07
C LYS A 320 -4.20 -11.54 -18.68
N LYS A 321 -3.63 -11.63 -19.89
CA LYS A 321 -3.41 -12.91 -20.57
C LYS A 321 -2.45 -13.79 -19.76
N PHE A 322 -1.35 -13.19 -19.31
CA PHE A 322 -0.37 -13.83 -18.46
C PHE A 322 -0.99 -14.46 -17.18
N LEU A 323 -1.89 -13.75 -16.48
CA LEU A 323 -2.57 -14.30 -15.30
C LEU A 323 -3.40 -15.56 -15.63
N TRP A 324 -4.09 -15.58 -16.77
CA TRP A 324 -4.82 -16.77 -17.23
C TRP A 324 -3.87 -17.92 -17.56
N ASP A 325 -2.76 -17.62 -18.22
CA ASP A 325 -1.72 -18.60 -18.59
C ASP A 325 -1.08 -19.22 -17.34
N GLU A 326 -0.69 -18.42 -16.34
CA GLU A 326 -0.07 -18.94 -15.11
C GLU A 326 -1.04 -19.78 -14.27
N VAL A 327 -2.32 -19.38 -14.15
CA VAL A 327 -3.31 -20.23 -13.45
C VAL A 327 -3.52 -21.56 -14.20
N ALA A 328 -3.57 -21.53 -15.54
CA ALA A 328 -3.72 -22.75 -16.33
C ALA A 328 -2.49 -23.65 -16.26
N LYS A 329 -1.29 -23.06 -16.24
CA LYS A 329 -0.03 -23.77 -16.04
C LYS A 329 0.04 -24.41 -14.67
N GLY A 330 -0.23 -23.67 -13.59
CA GLY A 330 -0.27 -24.19 -12.24
C GLY A 330 -1.31 -25.32 -12.07
N TRP A 331 -2.45 -25.22 -12.74
CA TRP A 331 -3.44 -26.31 -12.78
C TRP A 331 -2.92 -27.55 -13.50
N LYS A 332 -2.28 -27.39 -14.67
CA LYS A 332 -1.73 -28.51 -15.46
C LYS A 332 -0.58 -29.21 -14.73
N GLU A 333 0.28 -28.48 -14.04
CA GLU A 333 1.38 -29.01 -13.24
C GLU A 333 0.85 -29.80 -12.03
N ARG A 334 -0.17 -29.28 -11.33
CA ARG A 334 -0.79 -29.96 -10.19
C ARG A 334 -1.64 -31.15 -10.61
N PHE A 335 -2.32 -31.07 -11.75
CA PHE A 335 -3.18 -32.12 -12.29
C PHE A 335 -2.82 -32.48 -13.74
N PRO A 336 -1.72 -33.23 -13.96
CA PRO A 336 -1.34 -33.67 -15.31
C PRO A 336 -2.43 -34.53 -15.99
N SER A 337 -3.28 -35.19 -15.19
CA SER A 337 -4.41 -35.96 -15.71
C SER A 337 -5.49 -35.08 -16.37
N ALA A 338 -5.56 -33.79 -16.06
CA ALA A 338 -6.54 -32.85 -16.63
C ALA A 338 -6.39 -32.68 -18.14
N ILE A 339 -5.16 -32.86 -18.66
CA ILE A 339 -4.84 -32.80 -20.09
C ILE A 339 -4.74 -34.20 -20.72
N SER A 340 -5.09 -35.26 -19.99
CA SER A 340 -5.11 -36.60 -20.57
C SER A 340 -6.26 -36.74 -21.57
N SER A 341 -6.02 -37.49 -22.66
CA SER A 341 -7.05 -37.73 -23.69
C SER A 341 -8.37 -38.26 -23.12
N LYS A 342 -8.30 -39.09 -22.06
CA LYS A 342 -9.50 -39.65 -21.40
C LYS A 342 -10.31 -38.56 -20.69
N VAL A 343 -9.66 -37.68 -19.94
CA VAL A 343 -10.33 -36.60 -19.20
C VAL A 343 -10.84 -35.54 -20.17
N LEU A 344 -10.01 -35.11 -21.14
CA LEU A 344 -10.40 -34.10 -22.13
C LEU A 344 -11.67 -34.47 -22.91
N LYS A 345 -11.83 -35.75 -23.27
CA LYS A 345 -13.05 -36.24 -23.93
C LYS A 345 -14.30 -36.09 -23.05
N LYS A 346 -14.17 -36.22 -21.74
CA LYS A 346 -15.28 -36.01 -20.79
C LYS A 346 -15.53 -34.51 -20.59
N THR A 347 -14.47 -33.75 -20.34
CA THR A 347 -14.49 -32.30 -20.13
C THR A 347 -15.16 -31.57 -21.29
N PHE A 348 -14.77 -31.90 -22.53
CA PHE A 348 -15.26 -31.26 -23.75
C PHE A 348 -16.27 -32.11 -24.51
N SER A 349 -16.98 -33.01 -23.81
CA SER A 349 -17.95 -33.93 -24.42
C SER A 349 -19.01 -33.21 -25.25
N ARG A 350 -19.46 -32.02 -24.80
CA ARG A 350 -20.43 -31.18 -25.53
C ARG A 350 -19.86 -30.67 -26.85
N GLN A 351 -18.64 -30.15 -26.86
CA GLN A 351 -17.97 -29.62 -28.04
C GLN A 351 -17.66 -30.75 -29.04
N ILE A 352 -17.24 -31.92 -28.54
CA ILE A 352 -17.00 -33.11 -29.37
C ILE A 352 -18.30 -33.60 -30.01
N LYS A 353 -19.40 -33.60 -29.27
CA LYS A 353 -20.71 -33.97 -29.80
C LYS A 353 -21.16 -33.00 -30.90
N ALA A 354 -21.04 -31.69 -30.64
CA ALA A 354 -21.36 -30.66 -31.62
C ALA A 354 -20.49 -30.71 -32.88
N LEU A 355 -19.22 -31.14 -32.75
CA LEU A 355 -18.36 -31.41 -33.90
C LEU A 355 -18.90 -32.57 -34.73
N ARG A 356 -19.31 -33.68 -34.09
CA ARG A 356 -19.80 -34.88 -34.78
C ARG A 356 -21.12 -34.64 -35.51
N GLU A 357 -22.06 -33.94 -34.88
CA GLU A 357 -23.38 -33.58 -35.42
C GLU A 357 -23.35 -32.29 -36.27
N GLY A 358 -22.15 -31.85 -36.66
CA GLY A 358 -21.92 -30.59 -37.35
C GLY A 358 -21.98 -30.69 -38.88
N PRO A 359 -21.54 -29.64 -39.60
CA PRO A 359 -21.56 -29.61 -41.07
C PRO A 359 -20.80 -30.75 -41.76
N ASP A 360 -19.83 -31.33 -41.06
CA ASP A 360 -18.99 -32.43 -41.54
C ASP A 360 -19.55 -33.82 -41.14
N GLU A 361 -20.79 -33.92 -40.63
CA GLU A 361 -21.41 -35.17 -40.16
C GLU A 361 -21.34 -36.29 -41.22
N ASP A 362 -21.79 -36.01 -42.45
CA ASP A 362 -21.75 -36.98 -43.56
C ASP A 362 -20.32 -37.46 -43.86
N LEU A 363 -19.33 -36.57 -43.73
CA LEU A 363 -17.92 -36.90 -43.93
C LEU A 363 -17.39 -37.82 -42.83
N PHE A 364 -17.80 -37.59 -41.59
CA PHE A 364 -17.38 -38.38 -40.43
C PHE A 364 -17.99 -39.78 -40.39
N ASP A 365 -19.21 -39.95 -40.92
CA ASP A 365 -19.83 -41.26 -41.07
C ASP A 365 -19.13 -42.13 -42.12
N LEU A 366 -18.53 -41.49 -43.14
CA LEU A 366 -17.75 -42.16 -44.19
C LEU A 366 -16.29 -42.41 -43.77
N ASP A 367 -15.69 -41.48 -43.02
CA ASP A 367 -14.28 -41.53 -42.59
C ASP A 367 -14.13 -41.18 -41.10
N GLU A 368 -14.15 -42.21 -40.24
CA GLU A 368 -13.93 -42.05 -38.81
C GLU A 368 -12.49 -41.57 -38.50
N ALA A 369 -11.50 -41.81 -39.37
CA ALA A 369 -10.14 -41.30 -39.16
C ALA A 369 -10.08 -39.77 -39.33
N ALA A 370 -10.84 -39.21 -40.28
CA ALA A 370 -11.03 -37.77 -40.41
C ALA A 370 -11.64 -37.15 -39.14
N PHE A 371 -12.65 -37.80 -38.55
CA PHE A 371 -13.23 -37.36 -37.27
C PHE A 371 -12.19 -37.37 -36.14
N LEU A 372 -11.40 -38.45 -36.01
CA LEU A 372 -10.37 -38.55 -34.97
C LEU A 372 -9.33 -37.42 -35.08
N LYS A 373 -8.91 -37.09 -36.30
CA LYS A 373 -7.97 -35.99 -36.57
C LYS A 373 -8.59 -34.64 -36.19
N ARG A 374 -9.80 -34.35 -36.68
CA ARG A 374 -10.51 -33.09 -36.41
C ARG A 374 -10.81 -32.89 -34.93
N ARG A 375 -11.18 -33.96 -34.23
CA ARG A 375 -11.36 -33.95 -32.77
C ARG A 375 -10.05 -33.63 -32.05
N SER A 376 -8.92 -34.18 -32.49
CA SER A 376 -7.61 -33.87 -31.90
C SER A 376 -7.25 -32.39 -32.09
N GLU A 377 -7.48 -31.84 -33.28
CA GLU A 377 -7.27 -30.41 -33.57
C GLU A 377 -8.15 -29.52 -32.67
N LEU A 378 -9.43 -29.87 -32.52
CA LEU A 378 -10.36 -29.17 -31.64
C LEU A 378 -9.91 -29.23 -30.16
N LEU A 379 -9.48 -30.39 -29.68
CA LEU A 379 -9.04 -30.52 -28.30
C LEU A 379 -7.78 -29.69 -28.03
N ASN A 380 -6.83 -29.68 -28.96
CA ASN A 380 -5.63 -28.85 -28.83
C ASN A 380 -5.99 -27.36 -28.78
N SER A 381 -6.86 -26.88 -29.67
CA SER A 381 -7.26 -25.47 -29.65
C SER A 381 -8.00 -25.06 -28.37
N LEU A 382 -8.79 -25.97 -27.77
CA LEU A 382 -9.45 -25.73 -26.50
C LEU A 382 -8.48 -25.72 -25.31
N ILE A 383 -7.39 -26.49 -25.36
CA ILE A 383 -6.32 -26.48 -24.34
C ILE A 383 -5.47 -25.20 -24.42
N ASP A 384 -5.31 -24.67 -25.63
CA ASP A 384 -4.55 -23.46 -25.94
C ASP A 384 -5.33 -22.17 -25.62
N SER A 385 -6.62 -22.27 -25.26
CA SER A 385 -7.42 -21.19 -24.67
C SER A 385 -7.48 -21.39 -23.15
N PRO A 386 -6.60 -20.74 -22.35
CA PRO A 386 -6.54 -20.96 -20.89
C PRO A 386 -7.87 -20.67 -20.20
N GLU A 387 -8.55 -19.60 -20.66
CA GLU A 387 -9.81 -19.14 -20.06
C GLU A 387 -10.92 -20.19 -20.21
N ASP A 388 -11.05 -20.79 -21.38
CA ASP A 388 -12.09 -21.78 -21.66
C ASP A 388 -11.69 -23.17 -21.14
N PHE A 389 -10.39 -23.49 -21.20
CA PHE A 389 -9.83 -24.70 -20.61
C PHE A 389 -10.09 -24.77 -19.11
N LEU A 390 -9.75 -23.71 -18.37
CA LEU A 390 -9.95 -23.66 -16.92
C LEU A 390 -11.43 -23.76 -16.56
N GLN A 391 -12.29 -23.02 -17.27
CA GLN A 391 -13.74 -23.08 -17.04
C GLN A 391 -14.27 -24.51 -17.22
N ALA A 392 -14.00 -25.14 -18.36
CA ALA A 392 -14.51 -26.48 -18.65
C ALA A 392 -13.89 -27.54 -17.72
N SER A 393 -12.57 -27.45 -17.48
CA SER A 393 -11.85 -28.38 -16.61
C SER A 393 -12.41 -28.32 -15.19
N TRP A 394 -12.54 -27.12 -14.61
CA TRP A 394 -13.03 -26.97 -13.25
C TRP A 394 -14.52 -27.30 -13.11
N ASP A 395 -15.34 -27.04 -14.13
CA ASP A 395 -16.72 -27.55 -14.17
C ASP A 395 -16.75 -29.09 -14.13
N TYR A 396 -15.86 -29.78 -14.87
CA TYR A 396 -15.74 -31.24 -14.82
C TYR A 396 -15.32 -31.72 -13.43
N TYR A 397 -14.23 -31.20 -12.88
CA TYR A 397 -13.73 -31.65 -11.58
C TYR A 397 -14.69 -31.32 -10.43
N SER A 398 -15.37 -30.18 -10.49
CA SER A 398 -16.36 -29.79 -9.49
C SER A 398 -17.60 -30.67 -9.54
N ARG A 399 -18.18 -30.88 -10.72
CA ARG A 399 -19.48 -31.57 -10.87
C ARG A 399 -19.36 -33.09 -10.96
N VAL A 400 -18.32 -33.59 -11.61
CA VAL A 400 -18.15 -35.03 -11.88
C VAL A 400 -17.30 -35.69 -10.79
N GLU A 401 -16.19 -35.05 -10.41
CA GLU A 401 -15.27 -35.61 -9.40
C GLU A 401 -15.59 -35.13 -7.97
N GLY A 402 -16.53 -34.18 -7.82
CA GLY A 402 -16.95 -33.65 -6.52
C GLY A 402 -15.85 -32.85 -5.80
N LYS A 403 -14.94 -32.22 -6.54
CA LYS A 403 -13.80 -31.50 -5.98
C LYS A 403 -14.09 -30.01 -5.84
N GLY A 404 -13.87 -29.46 -4.65
CA GLY A 404 -13.78 -28.01 -4.46
C GLY A 404 -12.47 -27.50 -5.04
N ILE A 405 -12.48 -26.31 -5.66
CA ILE A 405 -11.29 -25.73 -6.27
C ILE A 405 -11.07 -24.33 -5.70
N VAL A 406 -9.83 -24.07 -5.28
CA VAL A 406 -9.39 -22.79 -4.73
C VAL A 406 -8.19 -22.28 -5.52
N VAL A 407 -8.18 -21.00 -5.80
CA VAL A 407 -7.03 -20.31 -6.39
C VAL A 407 -6.49 -19.34 -5.35
N PHE A 408 -5.23 -19.46 -4.99
CA PHE A 408 -4.56 -18.56 -4.07
C PHE A 408 -3.56 -17.70 -4.85
N LEU A 409 -3.87 -16.41 -4.96
CA LEU A 409 -3.02 -15.38 -5.55
C LEU A 409 -2.31 -14.62 -4.42
N ASP A 410 -0.98 -14.78 -4.34
CA ASP A 410 -0.17 -14.19 -3.27
C ASP A 410 0.74 -13.05 -3.76
N ASN A 411 1.12 -12.17 -2.84
CA ASN A 411 2.11 -11.09 -3.04
C ASN A 411 1.78 -10.06 -4.14
N ILE A 412 0.48 -9.78 -4.35
CA ILE A 412 0.01 -8.80 -5.34
C ILE A 412 0.54 -7.38 -5.07
N ASP A 413 0.83 -7.07 -3.80
CA ASP A 413 1.31 -5.77 -3.32
C ASP A 413 2.72 -5.37 -3.81
N ARG A 414 3.49 -6.29 -4.41
CA ARG A 414 4.78 -5.94 -5.02
C ARG A 414 4.65 -5.36 -6.44
N ALA A 415 3.46 -5.48 -7.04
CA ALA A 415 3.17 -4.91 -8.35
C ALA A 415 2.79 -3.43 -8.27
N SER A 416 2.81 -2.73 -9.42
CA SER A 416 2.30 -1.35 -9.50
C SER A 416 0.81 -1.30 -9.15
N GLU A 417 0.30 -0.12 -8.79
CA GLU A 417 -1.12 0.06 -8.46
C GLU A 417 -2.04 -0.38 -9.62
N GLU A 418 -1.63 -0.14 -10.86
CA GLU A 418 -2.34 -0.60 -12.06
C GLU A 418 -2.44 -2.13 -12.12
N TYR A 419 -1.33 -2.84 -11.89
CA TYR A 419 -1.32 -4.30 -11.86
C TYR A 419 -2.10 -4.88 -10.69
N GLN A 420 -2.07 -4.24 -9.53
CA GLN A 420 -2.88 -4.63 -8.37
C GLN A 420 -4.38 -4.57 -8.70
N LYS A 421 -4.84 -3.50 -9.37
CA LYS A 421 -6.22 -3.37 -9.88
C LYS A 421 -6.56 -4.49 -10.85
N LEU A 422 -5.67 -4.76 -11.80
CA LEU A 422 -5.87 -5.81 -12.81
C LEU A 422 -5.97 -7.19 -12.19
N THR A 423 -5.10 -7.53 -11.23
CA THR A 423 -5.14 -8.83 -10.55
C THR A 423 -6.41 -8.99 -9.72
N TYR A 424 -6.87 -7.93 -9.05
CA TYR A 424 -8.12 -7.97 -8.30
C TYR A 424 -9.35 -8.13 -9.22
N ALA A 425 -9.39 -7.39 -10.34
CA ALA A 425 -10.42 -7.57 -11.36
C ALA A 425 -10.37 -8.97 -11.99
N PHE A 426 -9.18 -9.51 -12.20
CA PHE A 426 -8.97 -10.89 -12.66
C PHE A 426 -9.52 -11.91 -11.68
N ALA A 427 -9.24 -11.79 -10.38
CA ALA A 427 -9.76 -12.68 -9.35
C ALA A 427 -11.30 -12.78 -9.41
N HIS A 428 -11.96 -11.63 -9.55
CA HIS A 428 -13.41 -11.54 -9.74
C HIS A 428 -13.89 -12.17 -11.05
N LYS A 429 -13.19 -11.92 -12.17
CA LYS A 429 -13.52 -12.53 -13.47
C LYS A 429 -13.39 -14.04 -13.41
N LEU A 430 -12.32 -14.55 -12.80
CA LEU A 430 -12.03 -15.96 -12.62
C LEU A 430 -13.10 -16.64 -11.76
N ALA A 431 -13.38 -16.09 -10.58
CA ALA A 431 -14.41 -16.59 -9.68
C ALA A 431 -15.79 -16.64 -10.36
N ARG A 432 -16.18 -15.56 -11.06
CA ARG A 432 -17.47 -15.51 -11.75
C ARG A 432 -17.57 -16.50 -12.92
N LYS A 433 -16.52 -16.63 -13.73
CA LYS A 433 -16.54 -17.49 -14.92
C LYS A 433 -16.52 -18.98 -14.56
N THR A 434 -15.84 -19.34 -13.46
CA THR A 434 -15.56 -20.74 -13.12
C THR A 434 -16.27 -21.24 -11.86
N GLY A 435 -16.80 -20.36 -11.02
CA GLY A 435 -17.46 -20.71 -9.76
C GLY A 435 -16.50 -21.04 -8.61
N VAL A 436 -15.19 -20.91 -8.80
CA VAL A 436 -14.18 -21.24 -7.76
C VAL A 436 -14.06 -20.17 -6.69
N THR A 437 -13.43 -20.54 -5.56
CA THR A 437 -13.02 -19.58 -4.54
C THR A 437 -11.65 -19.03 -4.88
N VAL A 438 -11.49 -17.71 -4.93
CA VAL A 438 -10.20 -17.05 -5.17
C VAL A 438 -9.80 -16.30 -3.90
N ILE A 439 -8.66 -16.68 -3.32
CA ILE A 439 -8.05 -16.01 -2.18
C ILE A 439 -6.96 -15.09 -2.71
N VAL A 440 -6.99 -13.83 -2.29
CA VAL A 440 -6.07 -12.77 -2.69
C VAL A 440 -5.45 -12.19 -1.44
N THR A 441 -4.13 -12.15 -1.36
CA THR A 441 -3.44 -11.42 -0.29
C THR A 441 -2.98 -10.04 -0.76
N MET A 442 -3.01 -9.07 0.16
CA MET A 442 -2.51 -7.73 -0.09
C MET A 442 -1.99 -7.09 1.19
N ARG A 443 -1.18 -6.04 1.05
CA ARG A 443 -0.78 -5.20 2.20
C ARG A 443 -1.96 -4.39 2.71
N GLU A 444 -1.94 -4.15 4.01
CA GLU A 444 -2.89 -3.28 4.70
C GLU A 444 -2.98 -1.88 4.08
N VAL A 445 -1.82 -1.24 3.84
CA VAL A 445 -1.77 0.09 3.21
C VAL A 445 -2.35 0.08 1.80
N THR A 446 -2.07 -0.97 1.02
CA THR A 446 -2.63 -1.16 -0.33
C THR A 446 -4.15 -1.30 -0.29
N PHE A 447 -4.67 -2.10 0.65
CA PHE A 447 -6.11 -2.29 0.83
C PHE A 447 -6.82 -0.97 1.18
N PHE A 448 -6.31 -0.23 2.19
CA PHE A 448 -6.92 1.02 2.62
C PHE A 448 -6.84 2.11 1.56
N ARG A 449 -5.67 2.28 0.91
CA ARG A 449 -5.54 3.21 -0.23
C ARG A 449 -6.50 2.84 -1.36
N GLY A 450 -6.61 1.56 -1.70
CA GLY A 450 -7.54 1.14 -2.75
C GLY A 450 -9.00 1.40 -2.44
N LYS A 451 -9.39 1.28 -1.17
CA LYS A 451 -10.74 1.62 -0.70
C LYS A 451 -10.99 3.13 -0.70
N GLU A 452 -10.00 3.93 -0.29
CA GLU A 452 -10.08 5.39 -0.19
C GLU A 452 -10.07 6.07 -1.57
N PHE A 453 -9.15 5.66 -2.45
CA PHE A 453 -9.00 6.20 -3.80
C PHE A 453 -9.86 5.46 -4.86
N GLY A 454 -10.73 4.54 -4.41
CA GLY A 454 -11.78 3.93 -5.23
C GLY A 454 -11.29 2.91 -6.27
N PHE A 455 -10.04 2.46 -6.21
CA PHE A 455 -9.53 1.48 -7.17
C PHE A 455 -9.75 0.01 -6.75
N LEU A 456 -9.96 -0.24 -5.46
CA LEU A 456 -10.46 -1.51 -4.95
C LEU A 456 -11.95 -1.33 -4.65
N ASP A 457 -12.79 -1.63 -5.64
CA ASP A 457 -14.24 -1.74 -5.45
C ASP A 457 -14.54 -3.08 -4.77
N VAL A 458 -14.34 -3.11 -3.44
CA VAL A 458 -14.64 -4.28 -2.63
C VAL A 458 -16.14 -4.53 -2.67
N ARG A 459 -16.52 -5.60 -3.36
CA ARG A 459 -17.93 -5.96 -3.51
C ARG A 459 -18.52 -6.34 -2.16
N SER A 460 -19.83 -6.13 -2.00
CA SER A 460 -20.57 -6.52 -0.79
C SER A 460 -20.40 -7.99 -0.40
N ASP A 461 -20.13 -8.83 -1.40
CA ASP A 461 -20.04 -10.28 -1.27
C ASP A 461 -18.60 -10.74 -0.92
N ASP A 462 -17.62 -9.82 -0.96
CA ASP A 462 -16.23 -10.13 -0.68
C ASP A 462 -16.00 -10.26 0.82
N LYS A 463 -15.28 -11.32 1.20
CA LYS A 463 -14.87 -11.53 2.59
C LYS A 463 -13.47 -10.96 2.79
N VAL A 464 -13.31 -10.11 3.79
CA VAL A 464 -12.02 -9.49 4.11
C VAL A 464 -11.56 -9.95 5.49
N TYR A 465 -10.39 -10.59 5.54
CA TYR A 465 -9.72 -10.98 6.78
C TYR A 465 -8.55 -10.05 7.05
N TYR A 466 -8.50 -9.49 8.26
CA TYR A 466 -7.44 -8.61 8.70
C TYR A 466 -6.49 -9.33 9.67
N LEU A 467 -5.28 -9.65 9.22
CA LEU A 467 -4.28 -10.36 10.02
C LEU A 467 -3.35 -9.39 10.74
N ARG A 468 -3.30 -9.53 12.07
CA ARG A 468 -2.32 -8.84 12.92
C ARG A 468 -0.98 -9.58 12.91
N SER A 469 0.10 -8.84 13.15
CA SER A 469 1.41 -9.46 13.32
C SER A 469 1.41 -10.40 14.53
N PRO A 470 1.88 -11.65 14.36
CA PRO A 470 2.08 -12.57 15.47
C PRO A 470 3.19 -12.07 16.40
N ASP A 471 3.15 -12.51 17.66
CA ASP A 471 4.19 -12.23 18.65
C ASP A 471 5.52 -12.86 18.22
N LEU A 472 6.52 -12.02 17.92
CA LEU A 472 7.83 -12.46 17.46
C LEU A 472 8.51 -13.39 18.46
N VAL A 473 8.37 -13.12 19.76
CA VAL A 473 8.97 -13.96 20.82
C VAL A 473 8.36 -15.35 20.78
N GLN A 474 7.05 -15.46 20.57
CA GLN A 474 6.37 -16.74 20.45
C GLN A 474 6.77 -17.50 19.18
N ILE A 475 6.92 -16.80 18.05
CA ILE A 475 7.38 -17.42 16.79
C ILE A 475 8.77 -18.02 16.98
N LEU A 476 9.72 -17.23 17.51
CA LEU A 476 11.09 -17.69 17.73
C LEU A 476 11.12 -18.83 18.74
N SER A 477 10.37 -18.72 19.84
CA SER A 477 10.27 -19.76 20.85
C SER A 477 9.79 -21.09 20.27
N LYS A 478 8.68 -21.09 19.52
CA LYS A 478 8.15 -22.32 18.89
C LYS A 478 9.11 -22.92 17.86
N ARG A 479 9.72 -22.09 17.01
CA ARG A 479 10.68 -22.54 15.99
C ARG A 479 11.94 -23.16 16.62
N LEU A 480 12.48 -22.53 17.67
CA LEU A 480 13.63 -23.07 18.41
C LEU A 480 13.29 -24.35 19.18
N GLN A 481 12.10 -24.43 19.79
CA GLN A 481 11.63 -25.65 20.43
C GLN A 481 11.50 -26.80 19.43
N TYR A 482 10.89 -26.54 18.26
CA TYR A 482 10.77 -27.53 17.19
C TYR A 482 12.15 -27.99 16.70
N ALA A 483 13.08 -27.06 16.49
CA ALA A 483 14.46 -27.38 16.11
C ALA A 483 15.15 -28.28 17.15
N GLY A 484 15.01 -27.95 18.44
CA GLY A 484 15.58 -28.76 19.53
C GLY A 484 15.04 -30.19 19.56
N VAL A 485 13.74 -30.38 19.30
CA VAL A 485 13.13 -31.72 19.21
C VAL A 485 13.68 -32.51 18.02
N GLN A 486 13.78 -31.88 16.84
CA GLN A 486 14.29 -32.54 15.62
C GLN A 486 15.74 -33.01 15.80
N VAL A 487 16.62 -32.11 16.25
CA VAL A 487 18.04 -32.43 16.51
C VAL A 487 18.20 -33.53 17.55
N SER A 488 17.39 -33.51 18.61
CA SER A 488 17.43 -34.57 19.64
C SER A 488 16.91 -35.92 19.12
N SER A 489 15.93 -35.91 18.22
CA SER A 489 15.34 -37.11 17.64
C SER A 489 16.23 -37.77 16.57
N GLU A 490 16.96 -36.98 15.78
CA GLU A 490 17.95 -37.48 14.81
C GLU A 490 19.19 -38.03 15.51
N GLY A 491 19.66 -37.38 16.59
CA GLY A 491 20.75 -37.91 17.43
C GLY A 491 20.42 -39.26 18.09
N LEU A 492 19.14 -39.52 18.40
CA LEU A 492 18.67 -40.81 18.91
C LEU A 492 18.57 -41.90 17.82
N ALA A 493 18.38 -41.52 16.55
CA ALA A 493 18.32 -42.44 15.42
C ALA A 493 19.71 -42.89 14.95
N GLU A 494 20.71 -42.01 15.00
CA GLU A 494 22.11 -42.37 14.72
C GLU A 494 22.75 -43.20 15.85
N GLY A 495 22.41 -42.90 17.12
CA GLY A 495 22.87 -43.68 18.27
C GLY A 495 22.40 -45.14 18.28
N LYS A 496 21.29 -45.48 17.59
CA LYS A 496 20.81 -46.87 17.46
C LYS A 496 21.42 -47.66 16.31
N LYS A 497 22.14 -47.01 15.39
CA LYS A 497 22.88 -47.69 14.31
C LYS A 497 24.34 -48.02 14.69
N ALA A 498 24.82 -47.48 15.81
CA ALA A 498 26.19 -47.70 16.27
C ALA A 498 26.38 -48.94 17.17
N ASP A 499 25.29 -49.59 17.60
CA ASP A 499 25.34 -50.85 18.37
C ASP A 499 24.60 -51.95 17.60
N TYR A 500 25.24 -52.54 16.57
CA TYR A 500 25.04 -53.93 16.12
C TYR A 500 26.19 -54.41 15.22
#